data_AF-A0A498NES7-F1
#
_entry.id   AF-A0A498NES7-F1
#
_cell.length_a   1.000
_cell.length_b   1.000
_cell.length_c   1.000
_cell.angle_alpha   90.00
_cell.angle_beta   90.00
_cell.angle_gamma   90.00
#
_symmetry.space_group_name_H-M   'P 1'
#
loop_
_entity.id
_entity.type
_entity.pdbx_description
1 polymer ?
#
loop_
_entity_poly.entity_id
_entity_poly.type
_entity_poly.pdbx_seq_one_letter_code
_entity_poly.pdbx_strand_id
1 'polypeptide(L)'
;MFTGIVQNTNIGKKMSCQQFISNLDGLNDGKDFPKELLKVLYNSIKNEKLEWAIEEEELRKSLSELVEEQCEAGGKRVVRVTDGSNPFIAIPLLLNAATYKHGILTRKSHADMDGKRTPRGRRGWKKFYAVLKGMILYLQKSFFSLSPPYGQDEYKPDKDLSEVDLKNAVRVHHALATRACDYSKRQNVLKLKTSDWRVFLLQAPSEEEMMSWIFRINLVAALFSAPAFPAAIGSMKKFCRPLLPSSTTRLNQEEQLKSHENKLKQISLELEEHKRSPPDLTPKSKESEEYRIKEHYLTYEKCRYETYVSLLQAKFRAGSDDLDKIEASLFSGEGKEGYLRKTQSSPSISQGQGVNGRAGHKHAPEHNS
;
A
#
# COMPACT_ATOMS: atom_id res chain seq x y z
N MET A 1 -18.79 5.83 8.97
CA MET A 1 -18.44 6.05 7.55
C MET A 1 -18.66 7.50 7.10
N PHE A 2 -19.77 8.15 7.46
CA PHE A 2 -20.02 9.58 7.17
C PHE A 2 -19.05 10.57 7.85
N THR A 3 -18.45 10.17 8.98
CA THR A 3 -17.59 11.03 9.82
C THR A 3 -16.21 11.32 9.23
N GLY A 4 -15.68 10.43 8.37
CA GLY A 4 -14.36 10.58 7.76
C GLY A 4 -14.26 11.69 6.71
N ILE A 5 -15.38 12.11 6.13
CA ILE A 5 -15.38 13.06 4.99
C ILE A 5 -15.57 14.52 5.43
N VAL A 6 -16.21 14.75 6.59
CA VAL A 6 -16.51 16.12 7.06
C VAL A 6 -15.44 16.64 8.03
N GLN A 7 -14.83 15.77 8.84
CA GLN A 7 -13.96 16.19 9.96
C GLN A 7 -12.48 15.87 9.79
N ASN A 8 -12.10 15.15 8.74
CA ASN A 8 -10.71 14.74 8.55
C ASN A 8 -9.94 15.78 7.71
N THR A 9 -8.98 16.47 8.33
CA THR A 9 -8.07 17.42 7.66
C THR A 9 -7.11 16.76 6.66
N ASN A 10 -7.08 15.43 6.58
CA ASN A 10 -6.16 14.66 5.72
C ASN A 10 -6.86 13.81 4.64
N ILE A 11 -8.13 14.04 4.32
CA ILE A 11 -8.84 13.34 3.24
C ILE A 11 -9.49 14.37 2.29
N GLY A 12 -8.75 14.78 1.26
CA GLY A 12 -9.31 15.54 0.13
C GLY A 12 -10.03 16.86 0.48
N LYS A 13 -10.77 17.40 -0.50
CA LYS A 13 -11.51 18.67 -0.37
C LYS A 13 -12.77 18.42 0.48
N LYS A 14 -12.97 19.21 1.54
CA LYS A 14 -14.17 19.16 2.41
C LYS A 14 -15.45 19.19 1.56
N MET A 15 -16.38 18.29 1.85
CA MET A 15 -17.69 18.23 1.21
C MET A 15 -18.48 19.51 1.50
N SER A 16 -19.17 20.09 0.52
CA SER A 16 -20.06 21.24 0.73
C SER A 16 -21.44 20.82 1.25
N CYS A 17 -22.19 21.73 1.86
CA CYS A 17 -23.56 21.46 2.33
C CYS A 17 -24.47 20.97 1.20
N GLN A 18 -24.31 21.53 0.00
CA GLN A 18 -25.08 21.12 -1.18
C GLN A 18 -24.76 19.67 -1.58
N GLN A 19 -23.48 19.28 -1.52
CA GLN A 19 -23.05 17.91 -1.78
C GLN A 19 -23.53 16.95 -0.70
N PHE A 20 -23.55 17.39 0.56
CA PHE A 20 -24.07 16.60 1.68
C PHE A 20 -25.56 16.28 1.49
N ILE A 21 -26.36 17.26 1.09
CA ILE A 21 -27.78 17.07 0.80
C ILE A 21 -27.97 16.11 -0.38
N SER A 22 -27.31 16.37 -1.51
CA SER A 22 -27.47 15.55 -2.72
C SER A 22 -26.97 14.11 -2.54
N ASN A 23 -26.03 13.87 -1.62
CA ASN A 23 -25.58 12.52 -1.29
C ASN A 23 -26.62 11.71 -0.51
N LEU A 24 -27.63 12.37 0.07
CA LEU A 24 -28.68 11.77 0.89
C LEU A 24 -30.05 11.71 0.18
N ASP A 25 -30.10 12.10 -1.09
CA ASP A 25 -31.29 11.97 -1.92
C ASP A 25 -31.70 10.49 -2.05
N GLY A 26 -32.98 10.19 -1.88
CA GLY A 26 -33.54 8.83 -1.98
C GLY A 26 -33.16 7.86 -0.84
N LEU A 27 -32.35 8.28 0.14
CA LEU A 27 -31.87 7.41 1.23
C LEU A 27 -32.82 7.35 2.45
N ASN A 28 -34.01 7.95 2.36
CA ASN A 28 -35.06 7.87 3.38
C ASN A 28 -36.20 6.96 2.89
N ASP A 29 -35.97 5.64 2.87
CA ASP A 29 -36.93 4.64 2.36
C ASP A 29 -37.43 4.95 0.93
N GLY A 30 -36.50 5.36 0.06
CA GLY A 30 -36.80 5.76 -1.32
C GLY A 30 -37.29 7.21 -1.49
N LYS A 31 -37.32 8.00 -0.41
CA LYS A 31 -37.62 9.44 -0.42
C LYS A 31 -36.41 10.27 0.02
N ASP A 32 -36.53 11.59 -0.07
CA ASP A 32 -35.51 12.53 0.41
C ASP A 32 -35.74 12.89 1.89
N PHE A 33 -34.65 13.16 2.62
CA PHE A 33 -34.74 13.82 3.92
C PHE A 33 -35.02 15.33 3.77
N PRO A 34 -35.68 15.98 4.74
CA PRO A 34 -35.90 17.42 4.71
C PRO A 34 -34.58 18.20 4.60
N LYS A 35 -34.46 19.04 3.57
CA LYS A 35 -33.22 19.79 3.28
C LYS A 35 -32.75 20.66 4.45
N GLU A 36 -33.68 21.24 5.19
CA GLU A 36 -33.36 22.06 6.37
C GLU A 36 -32.76 21.23 7.51
N LEU A 37 -33.26 20.01 7.75
CA LEU A 37 -32.69 19.08 8.71
C LEU A 37 -31.25 18.70 8.32
N LEU A 38 -31.02 18.41 7.04
CA LEU A 38 -29.69 18.07 6.52
C LEU A 38 -28.71 19.25 6.61
N LYS A 39 -29.17 20.50 6.42
CA LYS A 39 -28.34 21.71 6.61
C LYS A 39 -27.94 21.89 8.08
N VAL A 40 -28.89 21.71 9.00
CA VAL A 40 -28.63 21.78 10.45
C VAL A 40 -27.61 20.72 10.85
N LEU A 41 -27.79 19.48 10.39
CA LEU A 41 -26.88 18.38 10.66
C LEU A 41 -25.48 18.63 10.07
N TYR A 42 -25.40 19.08 8.81
CA TYR A 42 -24.12 19.43 8.18
C TYR A 42 -23.36 20.51 8.95
N ASN A 43 -24.05 21.59 9.37
CA ASN A 43 -23.43 22.66 10.13
C ASN A 43 -23.01 22.21 11.54
N SER A 44 -23.79 21.34 12.18
CA SER A 44 -23.44 20.75 13.48
C SER A 44 -22.16 19.92 13.36
N ILE A 45 -22.08 19.01 12.39
CA ILE A 45 -20.87 18.19 12.15
C ILE A 45 -19.66 19.05 11.72
N LYS A 46 -19.90 20.16 11.01
CA LYS A 46 -18.83 21.06 10.56
C LYS A 46 -18.25 21.90 11.70
N ASN A 47 -19.09 22.36 12.61
CA ASN A 47 -18.73 23.31 13.66
C ASN A 47 -18.35 22.63 14.97
N GLU A 48 -18.98 21.50 15.28
CA GLU A 48 -18.68 20.67 16.46
C GLU A 48 -17.94 19.42 15.99
N LYS A 49 -16.69 19.26 16.47
CA LYS A 49 -15.98 18.00 16.27
C LYS A 49 -16.79 16.91 16.96
N LEU A 50 -17.13 15.85 16.23
CA LEU A 50 -17.81 14.72 16.81
C LEU A 50 -16.79 14.04 17.70
N GLU A 51 -17.07 14.01 18.99
CA GLU A 51 -16.35 13.16 19.91
C GLU A 51 -16.66 11.70 19.52
N TRP A 52 -15.64 10.86 19.49
CA TRP A 52 -15.81 9.47 19.13
C TRP A 52 -16.73 8.82 20.16
N ALA A 53 -17.84 8.24 19.71
CA ALA A 53 -18.78 7.49 20.55
C ALA A 53 -18.20 6.12 20.95
N ILE A 54 -17.01 6.12 21.53
CA ILE A 54 -16.47 4.97 22.22
C ILE A 54 -16.16 5.47 23.62
N GLU A 55 -16.93 5.01 24.60
CA GLU A 55 -16.51 5.17 26.00
C GLU A 55 -15.08 4.64 26.07
N GLU A 56 -14.16 5.49 26.53
CA GLU A 56 -12.74 5.14 26.59
C GLU A 56 -12.53 3.85 27.41
N GLU A 57 -13.47 3.57 28.34
CA GLU A 57 -13.66 2.33 29.09
C GLU A 57 -14.01 1.13 28.21
N GLU A 58 -14.95 1.25 27.26
CA GLU A 58 -15.44 0.16 26.41
C GLU A 58 -14.45 -0.16 25.26
N LEU A 59 -13.68 0.84 24.79
CA LEU A 59 -12.52 0.61 23.92
C LEU A 59 -11.38 -0.08 24.67
N ARG A 60 -11.13 0.33 25.92
CA ARG A 60 -10.18 -0.36 26.79
C ARG A 60 -10.66 -1.79 27.01
N LYS A 61 -11.93 -2.01 27.34
CA LYS A 61 -12.51 -3.34 27.56
C LYS A 61 -12.44 -4.23 26.33
N SER A 62 -12.83 -3.75 25.15
CA SER A 62 -12.75 -4.53 23.91
C SER A 62 -11.31 -4.80 23.46
N LEU A 63 -10.36 -3.89 23.71
CA LEU A 63 -8.93 -4.12 23.49
C LEU A 63 -8.30 -5.01 24.56
N SER A 64 -8.79 -4.96 25.81
CA SER A 64 -8.38 -5.81 26.92
C SER A 64 -8.91 -7.23 26.73
N GLU A 65 -10.17 -7.42 26.35
CA GLU A 65 -10.78 -8.72 26.05
C GLU A 65 -10.10 -9.40 24.84
N LEU A 66 -9.75 -8.63 23.80
CA LEU A 66 -8.92 -9.11 22.67
C LEU A 66 -7.48 -9.48 23.08
N VAL A 67 -6.98 -8.98 24.21
CA VAL A 67 -5.65 -9.30 24.76
C VAL A 67 -5.73 -10.43 25.79
N GLU A 68 -6.82 -10.52 26.56
CA GLU A 68 -7.07 -11.55 27.57
C GLU A 68 -7.30 -12.92 26.92
N GLU A 69 -7.94 -13.00 25.76
CA GLU A 69 -8.03 -14.27 24.99
C GLU A 69 -6.67 -14.77 24.46
N GLN A 70 -5.60 -13.97 24.48
CA GLN A 70 -4.27 -14.36 23.98
C GLN A 70 -3.14 -14.29 25.00
N CYS A 71 -3.40 -13.88 26.24
CA CYS A 71 -2.37 -13.67 27.26
C CYS A 71 -2.82 -14.10 28.66
N GLU A 72 -2.86 -15.42 28.93
CA GLU A 72 -2.57 -15.89 30.29
C GLU A 72 -1.05 -15.75 30.55
N ALA A 73 -0.56 -14.52 30.71
CA ALA A 73 0.65 -14.20 31.49
C ALA A 73 1.07 -12.73 31.30
N GLY A 74 1.01 -11.97 32.39
CA GLY A 74 1.94 -10.85 32.65
C GLY A 74 1.61 -9.52 31.98
N GLY A 75 0.82 -8.69 32.67
CA GLY A 75 0.49 -7.34 32.23
C GLY A 75 1.71 -6.41 32.08
N LYS A 76 1.87 -5.80 30.90
CA LYS A 76 2.71 -4.61 30.69
C LYS A 76 2.09 -3.66 29.65
N ARG A 77 2.30 -2.35 29.90
CA ARG A 77 1.66 -1.18 29.27
C ARG A 77 1.81 -1.10 27.74
N VAL A 78 0.70 -0.82 27.07
CA VAL A 78 0.62 -0.50 25.63
C VAL A 78 1.13 0.93 25.38
N VAL A 79 2.27 1.09 24.69
CA VAL A 79 2.76 2.41 24.26
C VAL A 79 2.17 2.76 22.89
N ARG A 80 1.36 3.83 22.83
CA ARG A 80 0.77 4.37 21.61
C ARG A 80 1.67 5.48 21.07
N VAL A 81 2.29 5.30 19.90
CA VAL A 81 3.07 6.37 19.22
C VAL A 81 2.40 6.74 17.90
N THR A 82 2.18 8.04 17.71
CA THR A 82 1.45 8.62 16.56
C THR A 82 2.22 9.77 15.91
N ASP A 83 1.97 10.01 14.62
CA ASP A 83 2.25 11.25 13.87
C ASP A 83 0.96 12.09 13.68
N GLY A 84 0.12 12.16 14.74
CA GLY A 84 -1.16 12.89 14.73
C GLY A 84 -2.19 12.35 15.73
N SER A 85 -3.19 13.17 16.08
CA SER A 85 -4.20 12.92 17.13
C SER A 85 -5.24 11.81 16.82
N ASN A 86 -4.95 10.88 15.91
CA ASN A 86 -5.87 9.81 15.52
C ASN A 86 -5.47 8.46 16.15
N PRO A 87 -6.25 7.94 17.13
CA PRO A 87 -5.94 6.68 17.82
C PRO A 87 -6.03 5.44 16.92
N PHE A 88 -6.77 5.48 15.81
CA PHE A 88 -6.85 4.38 14.83
C PHE A 88 -5.56 4.23 13.99
N ILE A 89 -4.67 5.22 14.05
CA ILE A 89 -3.36 5.23 13.38
C ILE A 89 -2.24 4.84 14.37
N ALA A 90 -2.55 4.61 15.65
CA ALA A 90 -1.56 4.11 16.60
C ALA A 90 -1.12 2.68 16.20
N ILE A 91 0.16 2.38 16.33
CA ILE A 91 0.69 1.03 16.12
C ILE A 91 0.39 0.23 17.40
N PRO A 92 -0.47 -0.82 17.36
CA PRO A 92 -0.62 -1.71 18.49
C PRO A 92 0.69 -2.51 18.62
N LEU A 93 1.40 -2.33 19.73
CA LEU A 93 2.57 -3.16 20.02
C LEU A 93 2.09 -4.54 20.48
N LEU A 94 1.91 -5.45 19.52
CA LEU A 94 1.70 -6.86 19.81
C LEU A 94 3.07 -7.47 20.17
N LEU A 95 3.47 -7.35 21.45
CA LEU A 95 4.75 -7.85 21.94
C LEU A 95 4.92 -9.36 21.73
N ASN A 96 3.82 -10.12 21.62
CA ASN A 96 3.82 -11.57 21.41
C ASN A 96 3.65 -11.99 19.94
N ALA A 97 3.62 -11.04 19.00
CA ALA A 97 3.47 -11.38 17.58
C ALA A 97 4.69 -12.15 17.05
N ALA A 98 4.44 -13.12 16.17
CA ALA A 98 5.49 -13.90 15.53
C ALA A 98 6.44 -13.00 14.70
N THR A 99 7.74 -13.33 14.72
CA THR A 99 8.74 -12.70 13.85
C THR A 99 8.91 -13.54 12.59
N TYR A 100 8.71 -12.92 11.43
CA TYR A 100 8.71 -13.61 10.13
C TYR A 100 10.06 -13.49 9.40
N LYS A 101 10.78 -12.39 9.60
CA LYS A 101 12.14 -12.19 9.08
C LYS A 101 12.80 -11.02 9.81
N HIS A 102 14.12 -11.07 9.96
CA HIS A 102 14.92 -9.94 10.39
C HIS A 102 16.22 -9.86 9.58
N GLY A 103 16.86 -8.69 9.56
CA GLY A 103 18.09 -8.49 8.79
C GLY A 103 18.35 -7.04 8.44
N ILE A 104 19.47 -6.79 7.77
CA ILE A 104 19.89 -5.43 7.42
C ILE A 104 19.16 -4.95 6.17
N LEU A 105 18.51 -3.77 6.27
CA LEU A 105 17.94 -3.06 5.12
C LEU A 105 18.40 -1.60 5.10
N THR A 106 18.73 -1.09 3.93
CA THR A 106 18.90 0.35 3.74
C THR A 106 17.63 0.94 3.12
N ARG A 107 16.93 1.80 3.84
CA ARG A 107 15.67 2.40 3.38
C ARG A 107 15.90 3.78 2.77
N LYS A 108 15.17 4.07 1.69
CA LYS A 108 14.89 5.41 1.18
C LYS A 108 13.39 5.65 1.06
N SER A 109 12.89 6.74 1.66
CA SER A 109 11.52 7.21 1.44
C SER A 109 11.39 7.83 0.06
N HIS A 110 10.51 7.28 -0.79
CA HIS A 110 10.30 7.70 -2.16
C HIS A 110 9.02 8.54 -2.32
N ALA A 111 7.93 8.08 -1.70
CA ALA A 111 6.67 8.80 -1.63
C ALA A 111 6.10 8.78 -0.19
N ASP A 112 5.58 9.93 0.22
CA ASP A 112 4.81 10.11 1.46
C ASP A 112 3.35 9.67 1.23
N MET A 113 2.49 9.89 2.22
CA MET A 113 1.07 9.51 2.18
C MET A 113 0.38 10.08 0.92
N ASP A 114 -0.59 9.35 0.39
CA ASP A 114 -1.28 9.59 -0.89
C ASP A 114 -0.45 9.35 -2.15
N GLY A 115 0.85 9.02 -2.02
CA GLY A 115 1.78 8.84 -3.13
C GLY A 115 2.48 10.14 -3.54
N LYS A 116 2.43 11.20 -2.72
CA LYS A 116 3.15 12.45 -2.97
C LYS A 116 4.65 12.25 -2.83
N ARG A 117 5.44 12.76 -3.76
CA ARG A 117 6.90 12.57 -3.77
C ARG A 117 7.56 13.20 -2.52
N THR A 118 8.15 12.41 -1.62
CA THR A 118 8.74 12.85 -0.33
C THR A 118 9.72 14.02 -0.49
N PRO A 119 9.76 15.16 0.22
CA PRO A 119 10.71 16.25 -0.06
C PRO A 119 12.21 15.85 -0.11
N ARG A 120 13.04 16.48 -0.97
CA ARG A 120 14.45 16.08 -1.23
C ARG A 120 15.28 15.86 0.05
N GLY A 121 15.15 16.73 1.05
CA GLY A 121 15.86 16.61 2.34
C GLY A 121 15.46 15.41 3.21
N ARG A 122 14.34 14.74 2.90
CA ARG A 122 13.85 13.54 3.62
C ARG A 122 14.01 12.23 2.82
N ARG A 123 14.54 12.28 1.58
CA ARG A 123 14.71 11.12 0.67
C ARG A 123 16.06 10.40 0.81
N GLY A 124 16.83 10.66 1.86
CA GLY A 124 18.15 10.04 2.07
C GLY A 124 18.06 8.53 2.31
N TRP A 125 19.07 7.78 1.85
CA TRP A 125 19.24 6.37 2.22
C TRP A 125 19.73 6.27 3.65
N LYS A 126 19.08 5.45 4.48
CA LYS A 126 19.45 5.21 5.88
C LYS A 126 19.47 3.71 6.15
N LYS A 127 20.51 3.21 6.81
CA LYS A 127 20.68 1.80 7.19
C LYS A 127 19.89 1.52 8.46
N PHE A 128 19.21 0.38 8.51
CA PHE A 128 18.42 -0.09 9.63
C PHE A 128 18.65 -1.59 9.84
N TYR A 129 18.46 -2.03 11.07
CA TYR A 129 18.13 -3.41 11.35
C TYR A 129 16.61 -3.54 11.25
N ALA A 130 16.15 -4.33 10.28
CA ALA A 130 14.74 -4.51 9.99
C ALA A 130 14.23 -5.79 10.68
N VAL A 131 13.03 -5.71 11.27
CA VAL A 131 12.34 -6.84 11.90
C VAL A 131 10.88 -6.82 11.46
N LEU A 132 10.45 -7.85 10.72
CA LEU A 132 9.05 -8.06 10.37
C LEU A 132 8.39 -8.91 11.47
N LYS A 133 7.65 -8.25 12.34
CA LYS A 133 6.97 -8.88 13.49
C LYS A 133 5.47 -8.56 13.44
N GLY A 134 4.64 -9.59 13.37
CA GLY A 134 3.22 -9.45 13.00
C GLY A 134 3.09 -8.74 11.64
N MET A 135 2.19 -7.75 11.55
CA MET A 135 2.00 -6.91 10.35
C MET A 135 2.82 -5.61 10.38
N ILE A 136 3.92 -5.56 11.13
CA ILE A 136 4.73 -4.35 11.29
C ILE A 136 6.18 -4.67 10.94
N LEU A 137 6.73 -3.90 10.00
CA LEU A 137 8.15 -3.86 9.69
C LEU A 137 8.79 -2.76 10.55
N TYR A 138 9.43 -3.17 11.64
CA TYR A 138 10.22 -2.29 12.49
C TYR A 138 11.55 -2.02 11.82
N LEU A 139 11.91 -0.74 11.71
CA LEU A 139 13.18 -0.30 11.15
C LEU A 139 13.99 0.35 12.25
N GLN A 140 14.72 -0.49 12.98
CA GLN A 140 15.46 -0.10 14.14
C GLN A 140 16.74 0.60 13.72
N LYS A 141 16.94 1.81 14.22
CA LYS A 141 18.19 2.55 14.00
C LYS A 141 19.23 1.97 14.96
N SER A 142 19.85 0.86 14.59
CA SER A 142 20.97 0.33 15.35
C SER A 142 22.08 1.37 15.46
N PHE A 143 22.84 1.32 16.56
CA PHE A 143 23.95 2.23 16.89
C PHE A 143 25.16 2.10 15.94
N PHE A 144 24.95 1.86 14.64
CA PHE A 144 26.00 1.95 13.61
C PHE A 144 26.61 3.37 13.50
N SER A 145 26.00 4.38 14.12
CA SER A 145 26.44 5.78 14.02
C SER A 145 27.31 6.27 15.17
N LEU A 146 27.75 5.40 16.09
CA LEU A 146 28.79 5.74 17.06
C LEU A 146 30.09 5.04 16.63
N SER A 147 31.16 5.83 16.52
CA SER A 147 32.45 5.48 15.94
C SER A 147 33.07 4.17 16.48
N PRO A 148 33.83 3.40 15.66
CA PRO A 148 34.71 2.33 16.15
C PRO A 148 35.70 2.86 17.20
N PRO A 149 36.14 2.05 18.20
CA PRO A 149 36.39 0.61 18.06
C PRO A 149 35.49 -0.34 18.89
N TYR A 150 34.39 0.12 19.50
CA TYR A 150 33.60 -0.71 20.44
C TYR A 150 32.17 -1.10 20.02
N GLY A 151 31.75 -0.81 18.79
CA GLY A 151 30.43 -1.20 18.29
C GLY A 151 30.41 -2.63 17.75
N GLN A 152 30.43 -3.65 18.62
CA GLN A 152 30.04 -5.00 18.20
C GLN A 152 28.56 -4.99 17.78
N ASP A 153 28.26 -5.71 16.69
CA ASP A 153 26.95 -5.89 16.07
C ASP A 153 25.98 -6.69 16.96
N GLU A 154 25.77 -6.27 18.21
CA GLU A 154 24.77 -6.87 19.07
C GLU A 154 23.40 -6.27 18.78
N TYR A 155 22.74 -6.82 17.75
CA TYR A 155 21.29 -6.85 17.76
C TYR A 155 20.82 -7.56 19.04
N LYS A 156 20.18 -6.82 19.95
CA LYS A 156 19.57 -7.37 21.15
C LYS A 156 18.08 -7.59 20.88
N PRO A 157 17.61 -8.84 20.69
CA PRO A 157 16.21 -9.14 20.38
C PRO A 157 15.26 -8.65 21.49
N ASP A 158 15.73 -8.54 22.73
CA ASP A 158 14.96 -8.12 23.90
C ASP A 158 15.06 -6.61 24.22
N LYS A 159 15.63 -5.81 23.31
CA LYS A 159 15.68 -4.36 23.54
C LYS A 159 14.33 -3.72 23.24
N ASP A 160 13.81 -2.98 24.22
CA ASP A 160 12.61 -2.16 24.04
C ASP A 160 12.78 -1.21 22.85
N LEU A 161 11.72 -1.13 22.02
CA LEU A 161 11.69 -0.24 20.87
C LEU A 161 11.77 1.22 21.34
N SER A 162 12.73 1.98 20.82
CA SER A 162 12.79 3.42 21.13
C SER A 162 11.67 4.17 20.41
N GLU A 163 11.34 5.38 20.89
CA GLU A 163 10.37 6.26 20.21
C GLU A 163 10.76 6.53 18.75
N VAL A 164 12.06 6.57 18.46
CA VAL A 164 12.60 6.73 17.10
C VAL A 164 12.34 5.51 16.25
N ASP A 165 12.45 4.30 16.80
CA ASP A 165 12.17 3.05 16.08
C ASP A 165 10.67 2.94 15.76
N LEU A 166 9.81 3.34 16.71
CA LEU A 166 8.37 3.39 16.53
C LEU A 166 7.95 4.39 15.43
N LYS A 167 8.61 5.54 15.35
CA LYS A 167 8.42 6.51 14.24
C LYS A 167 8.87 5.98 12.89
N ASN A 168 9.79 5.01 12.85
CA ASN A 168 10.28 4.41 11.60
C ASN A 168 9.54 3.13 11.21
N ALA A 169 8.68 2.59 12.09
CA ALA A 169 7.92 1.39 11.84
C ALA A 169 6.93 1.58 10.67
N VAL A 170 6.82 0.54 9.84
CA VAL A 170 5.95 0.53 8.65
C VAL A 170 4.93 -0.58 8.82
N ARG A 171 3.64 -0.23 8.78
CA ARG A 171 2.58 -1.25 8.74
C ARG A 171 2.51 -1.87 7.35
N VAL A 172 2.47 -3.20 7.29
CA VAL A 172 2.45 -3.96 6.02
C VAL A 172 1.07 -4.49 5.63
N HIS A 173 0.01 -4.19 6.40
CA HIS A 173 -1.38 -4.46 5.97
C HIS A 173 -1.63 -3.91 4.56
N HIS A 174 -2.14 -4.77 3.67
CA HIS A 174 -2.38 -4.50 2.26
C HIS A 174 -1.18 -3.95 1.47
N ALA A 175 0.04 -4.14 1.97
CA ALA A 175 1.23 -3.71 1.27
C ALA A 175 1.60 -4.68 0.15
N LEU A 176 2.29 -4.16 -0.86
CA LEU A 176 2.90 -4.97 -1.91
C LEU A 176 4.38 -4.60 -2.02
N ALA A 177 5.23 -5.61 -1.86
CA ALA A 177 6.65 -5.56 -2.13
C ALA A 177 6.94 -6.15 -3.52
N THR A 178 7.72 -5.45 -4.34
CA THR A 178 8.17 -5.94 -5.66
C THR A 178 9.64 -5.62 -5.86
N ARG A 179 10.31 -6.28 -6.81
CA ARG A 179 11.61 -5.80 -7.31
C ARG A 179 11.45 -4.38 -7.87
N ALA A 180 12.39 -3.49 -7.58
CA ALA A 180 12.41 -2.14 -8.13
C ALA A 180 13.10 -2.15 -9.51
N CYS A 181 12.48 -2.78 -10.51
CA CYS A 181 13.03 -2.93 -11.87
C CYS A 181 13.30 -1.58 -12.56
N ASP A 182 12.58 -0.54 -12.16
CA ASP A 182 12.72 0.84 -12.62
C ASP A 182 13.83 1.63 -11.91
N TYR A 183 14.54 1.03 -10.95
CA TYR A 183 15.58 1.68 -10.16
C TYR A 183 16.97 1.09 -10.45
N SER A 184 17.76 1.78 -11.27
CA SER A 184 19.09 1.31 -11.71
C SER A 184 20.26 1.77 -10.84
N LYS A 185 20.05 2.67 -9.86
CA LYS A 185 21.17 3.29 -9.12
C LYS A 185 21.80 2.40 -8.04
N ARG A 186 21.08 1.36 -7.60
CA ARG A 186 21.58 0.38 -6.63
C ARG A 186 20.98 -0.98 -6.99
N GLN A 187 21.77 -2.03 -6.82
CA GLN A 187 21.30 -3.41 -6.97
C GLN A 187 20.51 -3.84 -5.73
N ASN A 188 19.78 -4.95 -5.85
CA ASN A 188 19.07 -5.61 -4.75
C ASN A 188 18.07 -4.69 -4.03
N VAL A 189 17.38 -3.85 -4.81
CA VAL A 189 16.37 -2.91 -4.29
C VAL A 189 14.98 -3.48 -4.51
N LEU A 190 14.23 -3.68 -3.42
CA LEU A 190 12.79 -3.88 -3.46
C LEU A 190 12.05 -2.56 -3.25
N LYS A 191 10.86 -2.46 -3.84
CA LYS A 191 9.90 -1.38 -3.69
C LYS A 191 8.75 -1.87 -2.82
N LEU A 192 8.60 -1.30 -1.63
CA LEU A 192 7.48 -1.55 -0.73
C LEU A 192 6.47 -0.40 -0.85
N LYS A 193 5.25 -0.72 -1.28
CA LYS A 193 4.14 0.23 -1.32
C LYS A 193 3.07 -0.19 -0.31
N THR A 194 2.68 0.72 0.58
CA THR A 194 1.75 0.48 1.69
C THR A 194 0.30 0.81 1.31
N SER A 195 -0.66 0.43 2.16
CA SER A 195 -2.10 0.70 2.01
C SER A 195 -2.45 2.18 1.81
N ASP A 196 -1.68 3.08 2.43
CA ASP A 196 -1.82 4.53 2.35
C ASP A 196 -0.93 5.17 1.27
N TRP A 197 -0.45 4.35 0.32
CA TRP A 197 0.28 4.76 -0.88
C TRP A 197 1.66 5.37 -0.64
N ARG A 198 2.22 5.26 0.56
CA ARG A 198 3.66 5.52 0.75
C ARG A 198 4.47 4.52 -0.06
N VAL A 199 5.63 4.97 -0.53
CA VAL A 199 6.57 4.14 -1.27
C VAL A 199 7.93 4.21 -0.61
N PHE A 200 8.46 3.06 -0.24
CA PHE A 200 9.81 2.88 0.28
C PHE A 200 10.63 2.06 -0.71
N LEU A 201 11.87 2.48 -0.93
CA LEU A 201 12.89 1.65 -1.57
C LEU A 201 13.75 1.04 -0.46
N LEU A 202 13.87 -0.28 -0.43
CA LEU A 202 14.65 -1.01 0.55
C LEU A 202 15.73 -1.78 -0.20
N GLN A 203 16.99 -1.49 0.11
CA GLN A 203 18.13 -2.21 -0.42
C GLN A 203 18.51 -3.33 0.54
N ALA A 204 18.53 -4.57 0.05
CA ALA A 204 19.00 -5.74 0.75
C ALA A 204 20.50 -6.02 0.44
N PRO A 205 21.19 -6.83 1.26
CA PRO A 205 22.60 -7.16 1.04
C PRO A 205 22.84 -7.98 -0.24
N SER A 206 21.93 -8.88 -0.59
CA SER A 206 22.03 -9.78 -1.76
C SER A 206 20.69 -9.87 -2.52
N GLU A 207 20.71 -10.47 -3.72
CA GLU A 207 19.48 -10.73 -4.49
C GLU A 207 18.58 -11.75 -3.77
N GLU A 208 19.17 -12.79 -3.20
CA GLU A 208 18.46 -13.78 -2.36
C GLU A 208 17.75 -13.11 -1.18
N GLU A 209 18.46 -12.26 -0.43
CA GLU A 209 17.85 -11.52 0.68
C GLU A 209 16.73 -10.59 0.19
N MET A 210 16.92 -9.90 -0.94
CA MET A 210 15.88 -9.07 -1.53
C MET A 210 14.62 -9.88 -1.85
N MET A 211 14.78 -11.04 -2.49
CA MET A 211 13.67 -11.93 -2.85
C MET A 211 13.00 -12.50 -1.59
N SER A 212 13.77 -12.85 -0.58
CA SER A 212 13.26 -13.33 0.70
C SER A 212 12.45 -12.29 1.46
N TRP A 213 12.93 -11.03 1.49
CA TRP A 213 12.15 -9.91 2.03
C TRP A 213 10.86 -9.66 1.26
N ILE A 214 10.88 -9.73 -0.08
CA ILE A 214 9.68 -9.60 -0.92
C ILE A 214 8.67 -10.70 -0.56
N PHE A 215 9.13 -11.96 -0.50
CA PHE A 215 8.29 -13.12 -0.18
C PHE A 215 7.64 -12.96 1.20
N ARG A 216 8.44 -12.74 2.25
CA ARG A 216 7.97 -12.67 3.64
C ARG A 216 6.98 -11.53 3.86
N ILE A 217 7.26 -10.33 3.34
CA ILE A 217 6.36 -9.18 3.48
C ILE A 217 5.02 -9.47 2.78
N ASN A 218 5.05 -9.97 1.55
CA ASN A 218 3.83 -10.23 0.80
C ASN A 218 3.01 -11.38 1.40
N LEU A 219 3.66 -12.42 1.92
CA LEU A 219 2.97 -13.55 2.56
C LEU A 219 2.25 -13.09 3.84
N VAL A 220 2.93 -12.32 4.70
CA VAL A 220 2.31 -11.73 5.90
C VAL A 220 1.14 -10.84 5.53
N ALA A 221 1.28 -10.00 4.51
CA ALA A 221 0.19 -9.16 4.05
C ALA A 221 -0.99 -9.98 3.49
N ALA A 222 -0.73 -11.05 2.74
CA ALA A 222 -1.77 -11.94 2.20
C ALA A 222 -2.53 -12.68 3.32
N LEU A 223 -1.82 -13.19 4.32
CA LEU A 223 -2.38 -13.95 5.44
C LEU A 223 -3.25 -13.07 6.35
N PHE A 224 -2.80 -11.86 6.67
CA PHE A 224 -3.38 -11.10 7.77
C PHE A 224 -4.16 -9.85 7.38
N SER A 225 -4.13 -9.41 6.11
CA SER A 225 -4.91 -8.22 5.70
C SER A 225 -6.42 -8.51 5.73
N ALA A 226 -7.17 -7.78 6.55
CA ALA A 226 -8.63 -7.89 6.60
C ALA A 226 -9.29 -7.47 5.27
N PRO A 227 -10.49 -7.97 4.93
CA PRO A 227 -11.22 -7.52 3.75
C PRO A 227 -11.44 -6.00 3.74
N ALA A 228 -11.36 -5.36 2.57
CA ALA A 228 -11.63 -3.93 2.44
C ALA A 228 -13.04 -3.60 2.96
N PHE A 229 -13.19 -2.42 3.58
CA PHE A 229 -14.52 -1.98 3.98
C PHE A 229 -15.44 -1.92 2.75
N PRO A 230 -16.74 -2.24 2.89
CA PRO A 230 -17.72 -1.96 1.86
C PRO A 230 -17.54 -0.51 1.39
N ALA A 231 -17.56 -0.29 0.08
CA ALA A 231 -17.43 1.06 -0.46
C ALA A 231 -18.48 1.94 0.21
N ALA A 232 -18.06 3.10 0.72
CA ALA A 232 -19.01 4.04 1.31
C ALA A 232 -20.06 4.38 0.24
N ILE A 233 -21.32 4.06 0.54
CA ILE A 233 -22.45 4.43 -0.31
C ILE A 233 -22.56 5.95 -0.22
N GLY A 234 -22.04 6.61 -1.25
CA GLY A 234 -22.13 8.06 -1.40
C GLY A 234 -22.07 8.40 -2.89
N SER A 235 -22.77 9.46 -3.29
CA SER A 235 -22.85 10.01 -4.66
C SER A 235 -21.52 10.65 -5.10
N MET A 236 -20.39 9.99 -4.83
CA MET A 236 -19.11 10.40 -5.37
C MET A 236 -19.06 10.06 -6.85
N LYS A 237 -19.39 11.04 -7.70
CA LYS A 237 -19.16 10.99 -9.17
C LYS A 237 -17.69 10.82 -9.57
N LYS A 238 -16.77 10.67 -8.62
CA LYS A 238 -15.31 10.63 -8.84
C LYS A 238 -14.70 9.44 -8.16
N PHE A 239 -13.73 8.83 -8.84
CA PHE A 239 -12.93 7.76 -8.29
C PHE A 239 -12.24 8.19 -6.99
N CYS A 240 -12.49 7.43 -5.93
CA CYS A 240 -11.81 7.55 -4.65
C CYS A 240 -11.25 6.18 -4.26
N ARG A 241 -10.06 6.18 -3.68
CA ARG A 241 -9.43 4.94 -3.21
C ARG A 241 -10.24 4.41 -2.01
N PRO A 242 -10.60 3.12 -2.00
CA PRO A 242 -11.23 2.49 -0.85
C PRO A 242 -10.37 2.62 0.41
N LEU A 243 -11.02 2.75 1.55
CA LEU A 243 -10.35 2.68 2.84
C LEU A 243 -10.07 1.22 3.18
N LEU A 244 -8.81 0.92 3.50
CA LEU A 244 -8.36 -0.43 3.84
C LEU A 244 -8.17 -0.52 5.37
N PRO A 245 -8.77 -1.50 6.05
CA PRO A 245 -8.60 -1.67 7.48
C PRO A 245 -7.15 -2.04 7.84
N SER A 246 -6.66 -1.50 8.95
CA SER A 246 -5.37 -1.90 9.54
C SER A 246 -5.48 -3.08 10.50
N SER A 247 -6.69 -3.60 10.72
CA SER A 247 -6.93 -4.78 11.57
C SER A 247 -6.49 -6.07 10.88
N THR A 248 -6.19 -7.08 11.69
CA THR A 248 -6.00 -8.44 11.21
C THR A 248 -7.32 -9.02 10.71
N THR A 249 -7.25 -9.88 9.69
CA THR A 249 -8.41 -10.64 9.21
C THR A 249 -8.93 -11.57 10.31
N ARG A 250 -10.25 -11.78 10.34
CA ARG A 250 -10.91 -12.80 11.16
C ARG A 250 -11.21 -14.08 10.36
N LEU A 251 -10.92 -14.06 9.06
CA LEU A 251 -11.12 -15.20 8.17
C LEU A 251 -10.05 -16.26 8.42
N ASN A 252 -10.43 -17.53 8.31
CA ASN A 252 -9.44 -18.60 8.26
C ASN A 252 -8.67 -18.56 6.92
N GLN A 253 -7.62 -19.37 6.77
CA GLN A 253 -6.74 -19.29 5.58
C GLN A 253 -7.47 -19.61 4.27
N GLU A 254 -8.43 -20.55 4.27
CA GLU A 254 -9.18 -20.93 3.06
C GLU A 254 -10.18 -19.83 2.66
N GLU A 255 -10.90 -19.29 3.64
CA GLU A 255 -11.79 -18.14 3.46
C GLU A 255 -11.02 -16.90 2.97
N GLN A 256 -9.83 -16.67 3.53
CA GLN A 256 -8.94 -15.59 3.14
C GLN A 256 -8.48 -15.74 1.68
N LEU A 257 -8.09 -16.95 1.27
CA LEU A 257 -7.76 -17.23 -0.13
C LEU A 257 -8.95 -16.96 -1.05
N LYS A 258 -10.13 -17.50 -0.72
CA LYS A 258 -11.36 -17.30 -1.50
C LYS A 258 -11.76 -15.83 -1.59
N SER A 259 -11.59 -15.07 -0.50
CA SER A 259 -11.80 -13.62 -0.46
C SER A 259 -10.87 -12.89 -1.44
N HIS A 260 -9.57 -13.21 -1.44
CA HIS A 260 -8.61 -12.63 -2.38
C HIS A 260 -8.89 -13.02 -3.83
N GLU A 261 -9.29 -14.26 -4.11
CA GLU A 261 -9.68 -14.71 -5.45
C GLU A 261 -10.91 -13.96 -5.97
N ASN A 262 -11.94 -13.80 -5.14
CA ASN A 262 -13.13 -13.02 -5.49
C ASN A 262 -12.75 -11.57 -5.76
N LYS A 263 -11.87 -10.99 -4.95
CA LYS A 263 -11.43 -9.60 -5.14
C LYS A 263 -10.58 -9.44 -6.40
N LEU A 264 -9.74 -10.41 -6.73
CA LEU A 264 -8.98 -10.44 -7.97
C LEU A 264 -9.91 -10.47 -9.19
N LYS A 265 -10.94 -11.33 -9.17
CA LYS A 265 -11.96 -11.40 -10.22
C LYS A 265 -12.67 -10.06 -10.39
N GLN A 266 -13.12 -9.47 -9.28
CA GLN A 266 -13.79 -8.16 -9.28
C GLN A 266 -12.90 -7.06 -9.89
N ILE A 267 -11.67 -6.88 -9.37
CA ILE A 267 -10.76 -5.82 -9.83
C ILE A 267 -10.34 -6.05 -11.28
N SER A 268 -10.19 -7.30 -11.71
CA SER A 268 -9.89 -7.62 -13.11
C SER A 268 -11.03 -7.19 -14.03
N LEU A 269 -12.29 -7.47 -13.66
CA LEU A 269 -13.45 -7.03 -14.42
C LEU A 269 -13.54 -5.51 -14.49
N GLU A 270 -13.40 -4.82 -13.34
CA GLU A 270 -13.43 -3.36 -13.26
C GLU A 270 -12.31 -2.72 -14.12
N LEU A 271 -11.12 -3.32 -14.19
CA LEU A 271 -10.02 -2.82 -15.02
C LEU A 271 -10.30 -2.99 -16.51
N GLU A 272 -10.89 -4.12 -16.92
CA GLU A 272 -11.25 -4.34 -18.32
C GLU A 272 -12.38 -3.41 -18.77
N GLU A 273 -13.39 -3.20 -17.93
CA GLU A 273 -14.46 -2.22 -18.18
C GLU A 273 -13.90 -0.79 -18.27
N HIS A 274 -13.01 -0.42 -17.35
CA HIS A 274 -12.33 0.87 -17.36
C HIS A 274 -11.58 1.08 -18.68
N LYS A 275 -10.83 0.08 -19.16
CA LYS A 275 -10.10 0.14 -20.44
C LYS A 275 -10.99 0.24 -21.68
N ARG A 276 -12.23 -0.25 -21.61
CA ARG A 276 -13.22 -0.16 -22.71
C ARG A 276 -13.87 1.22 -22.81
N SER A 277 -13.69 2.08 -21.81
CA SER A 277 -14.30 3.41 -21.73
C SER A 277 -13.25 4.53 -21.66
N PRO A 278 -12.36 4.65 -22.67
CA PRO A 278 -11.36 5.72 -22.68
C PRO A 278 -12.02 7.11 -22.80
N PRO A 279 -11.48 8.15 -22.16
CA PRO A 279 -12.04 9.49 -22.20
C PRO A 279 -11.85 10.13 -23.58
N ASP A 280 -12.83 10.90 -24.04
CA ASP A 280 -12.77 11.58 -25.33
C ASP A 280 -11.74 12.74 -25.31
N LEU A 281 -10.68 12.53 -26.09
CA LEU A 281 -9.82 13.50 -26.78
C LEU A 281 -9.55 14.85 -26.07
N THR A 282 -8.97 14.84 -24.87
CA THR A 282 -7.95 15.84 -24.49
C THR A 282 -7.03 15.29 -23.39
N PRO A 283 -5.72 15.09 -23.63
CA PRO A 283 -4.78 14.48 -22.68
C PRO A 283 -4.49 15.33 -21.42
N LYS A 284 -5.13 16.49 -21.27
CA LYS A 284 -5.03 17.38 -20.11
C LYS A 284 -6.39 17.63 -19.43
N SER A 285 -7.47 16.97 -19.85
CA SER A 285 -8.74 17.12 -19.15
C SER A 285 -8.66 16.51 -17.75
N LYS A 286 -9.48 17.05 -16.86
CA LYS A 286 -9.67 16.50 -15.51
C LYS A 286 -10.14 15.04 -15.56
N GLU A 287 -10.97 14.71 -16.54
CA GLU A 287 -11.47 13.35 -16.78
C GLU A 287 -10.35 12.39 -17.21
N SER A 288 -9.43 12.83 -18.06
CA SER A 288 -8.25 12.05 -18.45
C SER A 288 -7.32 11.76 -17.25
N GLU A 289 -7.14 12.74 -16.37
CA GLU A 289 -6.38 12.53 -15.13
C GLU A 289 -7.09 11.55 -14.18
N GLU A 290 -8.40 11.70 -13.98
CA GLU A 290 -9.21 10.79 -13.15
C GLU A 290 -9.18 9.36 -13.71
N TYR A 291 -9.27 9.21 -15.03
CA TYR A 291 -9.12 7.93 -15.73
C TYR A 291 -7.75 7.30 -15.46
N ARG A 292 -6.67 8.05 -15.60
CA ARG A 292 -5.30 7.56 -15.37
C ARG A 292 -5.07 7.14 -13.91
N ILE A 293 -5.62 7.90 -12.96
CA ILE A 293 -5.52 7.59 -11.52
C ILE A 293 -6.26 6.29 -11.21
N LYS A 294 -7.48 6.12 -11.74
CA LYS A 294 -8.28 4.89 -11.57
C LYS A 294 -7.61 3.68 -12.21
N GLU A 295 -7.09 3.82 -13.43
CA GLU A 295 -6.35 2.74 -14.12
C GLU A 295 -5.10 2.32 -13.33
N HIS A 296 -4.32 3.28 -12.84
CA HIS A 296 -3.14 3.01 -12.02
C HIS A 296 -3.49 2.31 -10.70
N TYR A 297 -4.60 2.69 -10.08
CA TYR A 297 -5.12 2.01 -8.90
C TYR A 297 -5.51 0.56 -9.20
N LEU A 298 -6.36 0.35 -10.21
CA LEU A 298 -6.88 -0.98 -10.55
C LEU A 298 -5.76 -1.93 -10.99
N THR A 299 -4.79 -1.44 -11.76
CA THR A 299 -3.61 -2.21 -12.16
C THR A 299 -2.77 -2.61 -10.95
N TYR A 300 -2.56 -1.68 -10.00
CA TYR A 300 -1.82 -1.96 -8.78
C TYR A 300 -2.54 -2.98 -7.87
N GLU A 301 -3.84 -2.82 -7.67
CA GLU A 301 -4.65 -3.74 -6.86
C GLU A 301 -4.71 -5.13 -7.48
N LYS A 302 -4.87 -5.22 -8.81
CA LYS A 302 -4.81 -6.49 -9.53
C LYS A 302 -3.51 -7.22 -9.24
N CYS A 303 -2.36 -6.56 -9.43
CA CYS A 303 -1.05 -7.13 -9.14
C CYS A 303 -0.91 -7.57 -7.67
N ARG A 304 -1.46 -6.81 -6.72
CA ARG A 304 -1.45 -7.17 -5.30
C ARG A 304 -2.22 -8.46 -5.04
N TYR A 305 -3.45 -8.56 -5.53
CA TYR A 305 -4.28 -9.76 -5.31
C TYR A 305 -3.78 -10.97 -6.11
N GLU A 306 -3.22 -10.79 -7.30
CA GLU A 306 -2.51 -11.86 -8.03
C GLU A 306 -1.38 -12.44 -7.18
N THR A 307 -0.57 -11.57 -6.58
CA THR A 307 0.53 -11.96 -5.69
C THR A 307 0.01 -12.70 -4.45
N TYR A 308 -1.02 -12.17 -3.79
CA TYR A 308 -1.58 -12.77 -2.57
C TYR A 308 -2.18 -14.15 -2.84
N VAL A 309 -2.99 -14.29 -3.90
CA VAL A 309 -3.58 -15.57 -4.30
C VAL A 309 -2.48 -16.58 -4.61
N SER A 310 -1.48 -16.20 -5.41
CA SER A 310 -0.36 -17.08 -5.77
C SER A 310 0.41 -17.58 -4.54
N LEU A 311 0.69 -16.69 -3.58
CA LEU A 311 1.41 -17.05 -2.34
C LEU A 311 0.60 -17.96 -1.44
N LEU A 312 -0.69 -17.69 -1.24
CA LEU A 312 -1.54 -18.55 -0.42
C LEU A 312 -1.72 -19.92 -1.06
N GLN A 313 -1.94 -19.99 -2.38
CA GLN A 313 -1.99 -21.26 -3.11
C GLN A 313 -0.68 -22.05 -2.99
N ALA A 314 0.47 -21.38 -3.10
CA ALA A 314 1.77 -22.03 -2.90
C ALA A 314 1.92 -22.58 -1.48
N LYS A 315 1.48 -21.82 -0.46
CA LYS A 315 1.44 -22.28 0.93
C LYS A 315 0.55 -23.51 1.11
N PHE A 316 -0.66 -23.52 0.55
CA PHE A 316 -1.55 -24.69 0.59
C PHE A 316 -0.93 -25.92 -0.08
N ARG A 317 -0.28 -25.73 -1.25
CA ARG A 317 0.43 -26.82 -1.93
C ARG A 317 1.59 -27.39 -1.12
N ALA A 318 2.31 -26.53 -0.39
CA ALA A 318 3.41 -26.95 0.46
C ALA A 318 2.94 -27.74 1.70
N GLY A 319 1.67 -27.58 2.12
CA GLY A 319 1.09 -28.31 3.26
C GLY A 319 1.83 -28.07 4.59
N SER A 320 2.56 -26.96 4.70
CA SER A 320 3.42 -26.65 5.84
C SER A 320 3.26 -25.20 6.29
N ASP A 321 3.42 -24.96 7.59
CA ASP A 321 3.56 -23.62 8.17
C ASP A 321 5.01 -23.16 8.25
N ASP A 322 5.95 -24.02 7.90
CA ASP A 322 7.37 -23.69 7.81
C ASP A 322 7.61 -22.73 6.63
N LEU A 323 7.87 -21.47 6.97
CA LEU A 323 8.00 -20.40 6.01
C LEU A 323 9.22 -20.59 5.09
N ASP A 324 10.31 -21.20 5.58
CA ASP A 324 11.50 -21.47 4.78
C ASP A 324 11.22 -22.57 3.74
N LYS A 325 10.42 -23.59 4.11
CA LYS A 325 9.98 -24.63 3.15
C LYS A 325 9.06 -24.07 2.06
N ILE A 326 8.10 -23.21 2.43
CA ILE A 326 7.21 -22.59 1.42
C ILE A 326 8.03 -21.74 0.46
N GLU A 327 8.96 -20.94 0.99
CA GLU A 327 9.84 -20.09 0.21
C GLU A 327 10.73 -20.91 -0.74
N ALA A 328 11.38 -21.96 -0.25
CA ALA A 328 12.19 -22.86 -1.06
C ALA A 328 11.38 -23.56 -2.16
N SER A 329 10.12 -23.93 -1.88
CA SER A 329 9.23 -24.54 -2.88
C SER A 329 8.89 -23.58 -4.02
N LEU A 330 8.76 -22.28 -3.72
CA LEU A 330 8.47 -21.26 -4.71
C LEU A 330 9.70 -21.01 -5.60
N PHE A 331 10.88 -20.86 -4.99
CA PHE A 331 12.11 -20.58 -5.73
C PHE A 331 12.68 -21.79 -6.49
N SER A 332 12.40 -23.01 -6.03
CA SER A 332 12.76 -24.23 -6.76
C SER A 332 11.83 -24.49 -7.96
N GLY A 333 10.59 -23.99 -7.91
CA GLY A 333 9.59 -24.10 -8.98
C GLY A 333 9.78 -23.10 -10.13
N GLU A 334 10.40 -21.94 -9.88
CA GLU A 334 10.67 -20.92 -10.91
C GLU A 334 11.74 -21.33 -11.95
N GLY A 335 12.35 -22.50 -11.79
CA GLY A 335 13.22 -23.09 -12.82
C GLY A 335 12.48 -23.58 -14.08
N LYS A 336 11.14 -23.54 -14.14
CA LYS A 336 10.39 -24.01 -15.32
C LYS A 336 9.36 -23.07 -15.95
N GLU A 337 8.74 -22.12 -15.25
CA GLU A 337 7.86 -21.12 -15.89
C GLU A 337 7.78 -19.85 -15.03
N GLY A 338 8.04 -18.67 -15.60
CA GLY A 338 7.71 -17.42 -14.89
C GLY A 338 8.58 -16.19 -15.10
N TYR A 339 9.59 -16.21 -15.95
CA TYR A 339 10.25 -14.97 -16.38
C TYR A 339 9.28 -14.11 -17.19
N LEU A 340 8.52 -13.28 -16.47
CA LEU A 340 8.00 -11.98 -16.86
C LEU A 340 7.47 -11.93 -18.29
N ARG A 341 6.14 -12.03 -18.42
CA ARG A 341 5.42 -11.38 -19.53
C ARG A 341 5.84 -9.91 -19.57
N LYS A 342 6.78 -9.60 -20.45
CA LYS A 342 7.06 -8.24 -20.92
C LYS A 342 5.76 -7.73 -21.52
N THR A 343 5.03 -6.90 -20.79
CA THR A 343 4.05 -6.01 -21.40
C THR A 343 4.85 -5.03 -22.26
N GLN A 344 4.96 -5.35 -23.54
CA GLN A 344 5.45 -4.41 -24.54
C GLN A 344 4.53 -3.19 -24.55
N SER A 345 5.13 -2.02 -24.35
CA SER A 345 4.53 -0.72 -24.60
C SER A 345 4.12 -0.59 -26.07
N SER A 346 3.01 0.10 -26.29
CA SER A 346 2.31 0.37 -27.55
C SER A 346 3.21 0.75 -28.75
N PRO A 347 2.76 0.48 -29.98
CA PRO A 347 3.50 0.81 -31.20
C PRO A 347 3.45 2.32 -31.49
N SER A 348 4.61 2.89 -31.80
CA SER A 348 4.73 4.23 -32.39
C SER A 348 4.13 4.24 -33.79
N ILE A 349 3.23 5.19 -34.05
CA ILE A 349 2.49 5.32 -35.30
C ILE A 349 3.36 6.01 -36.38
N SER A 350 3.49 5.31 -37.51
CA SER A 350 3.78 5.70 -38.91
C SER A 350 4.43 7.06 -39.24
N GLN A 351 5.62 7.00 -39.85
CA GLN A 351 6.01 7.91 -40.93
C GLN A 351 5.66 7.23 -42.26
N GLY A 352 4.66 7.75 -42.96
CA GLY A 352 4.22 7.30 -44.28
C GLY A 352 5.20 7.72 -45.38
N GLN A 353 5.45 6.78 -46.28
CA GLN A 353 6.33 6.85 -47.45
C GLN A 353 5.81 7.79 -48.55
N GLY A 354 6.76 8.35 -49.31
CA GLY A 354 6.55 8.80 -50.69
C GLY A 354 7.77 8.39 -51.52
N VAL A 355 7.55 7.51 -52.50
CA VAL A 355 8.56 6.77 -53.26
C VAL A 355 8.75 7.36 -54.67
N ASN A 356 9.99 7.29 -55.16
CA ASN A 356 10.47 7.26 -56.55
C ASN A 356 10.59 8.54 -57.40
N GLY A 357 11.78 8.68 -57.99
CA GLY A 357 12.05 9.49 -59.19
C GLY A 357 13.55 9.56 -59.50
N ARG A 358 14.01 8.78 -60.48
CA ARG A 358 15.41 8.59 -60.90
C ARG A 358 15.80 9.60 -62.00
N ALA A 359 17.09 9.93 -62.06
CA ALA A 359 17.91 10.35 -63.22
C ALA A 359 18.40 11.82 -63.31
N GLY A 360 19.74 11.95 -63.28
CA GLY A 360 20.54 12.74 -64.24
C GLY A 360 20.61 14.26 -64.07
N HIS A 361 21.73 14.79 -63.59
CA HIS A 361 22.77 15.39 -64.44
C HIS A 361 23.91 16.04 -63.65
N LYS A 362 25.04 16.12 -64.36
CA LYS A 362 26.35 16.68 -64.04
C LYS A 362 26.27 18.12 -63.52
N HIS A 363 27.09 18.47 -62.51
CA HIS A 363 28.12 19.51 -62.63
C HIS A 363 28.97 19.56 -61.35
N ALA A 364 30.28 19.56 -61.55
CA ALA A 364 31.30 20.13 -60.66
C ALA A 364 32.05 21.18 -61.52
N PRO A 365 33.04 21.89 -60.97
CA PRO A 365 33.16 22.54 -59.65
C PRO A 365 33.34 24.06 -59.85
N GLU A 366 33.49 24.85 -58.78
CA GLU A 366 34.37 26.05 -58.82
C GLU A 366 34.63 26.61 -57.41
N HIS A 367 35.92 26.85 -57.11
CA HIS A 367 36.59 27.88 -56.29
C HIS A 367 35.99 28.30 -54.94
N ASN A 368 36.71 28.64 -53.87
CA ASN A 368 38.05 29.15 -53.53
C ASN A 368 38.05 29.07 -51.96
N SER A 369 39.09 28.93 -51.16
CA SER A 369 40.54 29.12 -51.19
C SER A 369 41.14 28.32 -50.03
#